data_AF-A0A7K2TPR0-F1
#
_entry.id   AF-A0A7K2TPR0-F1
#
_cell.length_a   1.000
_cell.length_b   1.000
_cell.length_c   1.000
_cell.angle_alpha   90.00
_cell.angle_beta   90.00
_cell.angle_gamma   90.00
#
_symmetry.space_group_name_H-M   'P 1'
#
loop_
_entity.id
_entity.type
_entity.pdbx_description
1 polymer ?
#
loop_
_entity_poly.entity_id
_entity_poly.type
_entity_poly.pdbx_seq_one_letter_code
_entity_poly.pdbx_strand_id
1 'polypeptide(L)' 'MSVYPDGTTRTSASNLNVVKGQVVANLVVVPVVNGRVSFYNNAAGLDLIADITGYFRK' A
#
# COMPACT_ATOMS: atom_id res chain seq x y z
N MET A 1 -3.06 -7.13 2.53
CA MET A 1 -2.95 -6.00 1.59
C MET A 1 -1.49 -5.83 1.19
N SER A 2 -1.26 -5.61 -0.10
CA SER A 2 0.08 -5.40 -0.67
C SER A 2 0.17 -4.01 -1.30
N VAL A 3 1.32 -3.36 -1.14
CA VAL A 3 1.65 -2.06 -1.73
C VAL A 3 2.92 -2.21 -2.56
N TYR A 4 2.90 -1.77 -3.81
CA TYR A 4 4.01 -1.99 -4.75
C TYR A 4 4.05 -0.91 -5.85
N PRO A 5 5.19 -0.76 -6.57
CA PRO A 5 5.32 0.24 -7.62
C PRO A 5 4.28 0.06 -8.73
N ASP A 6 3.76 1.17 -9.24
CA ASP A 6 2.82 1.15 -10.36
C ASP A 6 3.42 0.49 -11.60
N GLY A 7 2.60 -0.26 -12.34
CA GLY A 7 3.01 -0.96 -13.56
C GLY A 7 3.89 -2.20 -13.36
N THR A 8 4.15 -2.62 -12.12
CA THR A 8 4.88 -3.85 -11.81
C THR A 8 3.96 -5.01 -11.44
N THR A 9 4.41 -6.24 -11.68
CA THR A 9 3.74 -7.43 -11.15
C THR A 9 3.75 -7.39 -9.62
N ARG A 10 2.57 -7.55 -9.02
CA ARG A 10 2.42 -7.61 -7.56
C ARG A 10 3.33 -8.69 -6.97
N THR A 11 4.09 -8.32 -5.94
CA THR A 11 4.92 -9.27 -5.18
C THR A 11 4.08 -10.07 -4.17
N SER A 12 4.64 -11.12 -3.59
CA SER A 12 4.00 -11.88 -2.50
C SER A 12 4.04 -11.15 -1.15
N ALA A 13 4.64 -9.96 -1.06
CA ALA A 13 4.76 -9.22 0.19
C ALA A 13 3.39 -8.76 0.70
N SER A 14 3.14 -8.94 2.00
CA SER A 14 1.98 -8.38 2.70
C SER A 14 2.45 -7.25 3.61
N ASN A 15 1.81 -6.08 3.51
CA ASN A 15 2.10 -4.91 4.35
C ASN A 15 1.12 -4.74 5.50
N LEU A 16 -0.14 -5.13 5.29
CA LEU A 16 -1.22 -5.01 6.26
C LEU A 16 -2.13 -6.24 6.19
N ASN A 17 -2.39 -6.86 7.34
CA ASN A 17 -3.36 -7.95 7.48
C ASN A 17 -4.51 -7.43 8.34
N VAL A 18 -5.54 -6.89 7.70
CA VAL A 18 -6.70 -6.28 8.37
C VAL A 18 -7.87 -7.26 8.33
N VAL A 19 -8.54 -7.46 9.46
CA VAL A 19 -9.81 -8.19 9.53
C VAL A 19 -10.97 -7.24 9.85
N LYS A 20 -12.21 -7.70 9.59
CA LYS A 20 -13.42 -6.90 9.80
C LYS A 20 -13.48 -6.34 11.23
N GLY A 21 -13.77 -5.04 11.34
CA GLY A 21 -13.89 -4.33 12.62
C GLY A 21 -12.57 -3.76 13.17
N GLN A 22 -11.44 -3.97 12.47
CA GLN A 22 -10.16 -3.38 12.85
C GLN A 22 -9.82 -2.13 12.05
N VAL A 23 -9.14 -1.21 12.73
CA VAL A 23 -8.42 -0.09 12.13
C VAL A 23 -6.95 -0.29 12.46
N VAL A 24 -6.13 -0.57 11.44
CA VAL A 24 -4.69 -0.86 11.60
C VAL A 24 -3.90 0.06 10.69
N ALA A 25 -2.91 0.75 11.25
CA ALA A 25 -2.00 1.61 10.51
C ALA A 25 -0.63 0.97 10.36
N ASN A 26 0.05 1.26 9.25
CA ASN A 26 1.44 0.91 9.02
C ASN A 26 2.10 1.94 8.09
N LEU A 27 3.43 2.12 8.19
CA LEU A 27 4.23 2.93 7.28
C LEU A 27 4.95 2.02 6.28
N VAL A 28 4.92 2.37 5.00
CA VAL A 28 5.64 1.66 3.94
C VAL A 28 6.47 2.63 3.11
N VAL A 29 7.60 2.16 2.61
CA VAL A 29 8.42 2.88 1.61
C VAL A 29 8.31 2.10 0.31
N VAL A 30 7.90 2.79 -0.76
CA VAL A 30 7.70 2.19 -2.07
C VAL A 30 8.13 3.17 -3.16
N PRO A 31 8.80 2.70 -4.23
CA PRO A 31 9.05 3.52 -5.40
C PRO A 31 7.75 4.03 -6.02
N VAL A 32 7.68 5.33 -6.26
CA VAL A 32 6.59 5.96 -7.02
C VAL A 32 6.94 5.91 -8.50
N VAL A 33 6.02 5.40 -9.33
CA VAL A 33 6.20 5.31 -10.79
C VAL A 33 5.08 6.11 -11.45
N ASN A 34 5.44 7.10 -12.29
CA ASN A 34 4.48 7.99 -12.96
C ASN A 34 3.47 8.66 -12.01
N GLY A 35 3.91 9.03 -10.80
CA GLY A 35 3.06 9.64 -9.78
C GLY A 35 2.07 8.68 -9.11
N ARG A 36 2.21 7.37 -9.32
CA ARG A 36 1.30 6.35 -8.79
C ARG A 36 2.01 5.27 -7.99
N VAL A 37 1.23 4.65 -7.12
CA VAL A 37 1.54 3.45 -6.33
C VAL A 37 0.32 2.54 -6.43
N SER A 38 0.55 1.24 -6.53
CA SER A 38 -0.52 0.24 -6.59
C SER A 38 -0.80 -0.35 -5.21
N PHE A 39 -2.09 -0.39 -4.85
CA PHE A 39 -2.60 -1.06 -3.66
C PHE A 39 -3.46 -2.24 -4.07
N TYR A 40 -3.22 -3.39 -3.44
CA TYR A 40 -4.03 -4.59 -3.65
C TYR A 40 -4.62 -5.08 -2.34
N ASN A 41 -5.95 -5.16 -2.31
CA ASN A 41 -6.72 -5.80 -1.26
C ASN A 41 -7.26 -7.15 -1.75
N ASN A 42 -7.07 -8.20 -0.96
CA ASN A 42 -7.62 -9.53 -1.24
C ASN A 42 -8.94 -9.81 -0.47
N ALA A 43 -9.43 -8.84 0.30
CA ALA A 43 -10.71 -8.94 1.00
C ALA A 43 -11.86 -8.36 0.15
N ALA A 44 -13.10 -8.69 0.51
CA ALA A 44 -14.30 -8.25 -0.21
C ALA A 44 -14.52 -6.72 -0.20
N GLY A 45 -13.94 -6.00 0.76
CA GLY A 45 -13.99 -4.54 0.85
C GLY A 45 -13.22 -4.02 2.06
N LEU A 46 -12.68 -2.80 1.96
CA LEU A 46 -12.10 -2.04 3.07
C LEU A 46 -12.14 -0.55 2.77
N ASP A 47 -12.11 0.26 3.81
CA ASP A 47 -11.82 1.69 3.72
C ASP A 47 -10.31 1.90 3.82
N LEU A 48 -9.74 2.66 2.88
CA LEU A 48 -8.31 2.95 2.82
C LEU A 48 -8.08 4.46 2.91
N ILE A 49 -7.23 4.86 3.85
CA ILE A 49 -6.64 6.19 3.92
C ILE A 49 -5.13 6.02 3.75
N ALA A 50 -4.52 6.85 2.92
CA ALA A 50 -3.09 6.85 2.69
C ALA A 50 -2.57 8.30 2.71
N ASP A 51 -1.60 8.55 3.58
CA ASP A 51 -0.91 9.83 3.72
C ASP A 51 0.55 9.69 3.32
N ILE A 52 1.13 10.74 2.74
CA ILE A 52 2.55 10.79 2.36
C ILE A 52 3.31 11.57 3.42
N THR A 53 4.18 10.89 4.17
CA THR A 53 5.04 11.53 5.18
C THR A 53 6.26 12.22 4.55
N GLY A 54 6.72 11.77 3.38
CA GLY A 54 7.86 12.37 2.68
C GLY A 54 8.35 11.54 1.51
N TYR A 55 9.44 11.99 0.89
CA TYR A 55 10.13 11.30 -0.19
C TYR A 55 11.65 11.44 -0.05
N PHE A 56 12.38 10.46 -0.58
CA PHE A 56 13.83 10.53 -0.66
C PHE A 56 14.24 11.34 -1.89
N ARG A 57 15.19 12.26 -1.71
CA ARG A 57 15.79 13.08 -2.76
C ARG A 57 17.31 13.08 -2.55
N LYS A 58 18.07 13.18 -3.64
CA LYS A 58 19.49 13.54 -3.58
C LYS A 58 19.66 15.02 -3.28
#